data_AF-A0A0K8PSG2-F1
#
_entry.id   AF-A0A0K8PSG2-F1
#
_cell.length_a   1.000
_cell.length_b   1.000
_cell.length_c   1.000
_cell.angle_alpha   90.00
_cell.angle_beta   90.00
_cell.angle_gamma   90.00
#
_symmetry.space_group_name_H-M   'P 1'
#
loop_
_entity.id
_entity.type
_entity.pdbx_description
1 polymer ?
#
loop_
_entity_poly.entity_id
_entity_poly.type
_entity_poly.pdbx_seq_one_letter_code
_entity_poly.pdbx_strand_id
1 'polypeptide(L)' 'MKARVKAEGRPAVLVLSGDFDASGMDISRSFVEMTSCWKKVHRIGLDEGLITRYGLPVLRGKATDSRAADFITAHPEIHA' A
#
# COMPACT_ATOMS: atom_id res chain seq x y z
N MET A 1 1.34 17.84 9.44
CA MET A 1 2.47 16.88 9.30
C MET A 1 3.69 17.50 8.63
N LYS A 2 3.62 17.96 7.36
CA LYS A 2 4.74 18.61 6.64
C LYS A 2 5.51 19.66 7.46
N ALA A 3 4.77 20.60 8.07
CA ALA A 3 5.36 21.66 8.91
C ALA A 3 6.14 21.10 10.11
N ARG A 4 5.64 20.05 10.75
CA ARG A 4 6.28 19.38 11.90
C ARG A 4 7.58 18.70 11.46
N VAL A 5 7.54 17.91 10.40
CA VAL A 5 8.73 17.23 9.85
C VAL A 5 9.82 18.25 9.49
N LYS A 6 9.44 19.35 8.84
CA LYS A 6 10.37 20.43 8.50
C LYS A 6 10.96 21.10 9.75
N ALA A 7 10.12 21.39 10.75
CA ALA A 7 10.56 22.04 11.99
C ALA A 7 11.51 21.17 12.83
N GLU A 8 11.28 19.86 12.87
CA GLU A 8 12.14 18.95 13.64
C GLU A 8 13.51 18.71 12.98
N GLY A 9 13.65 18.95 11.67
CA GLY A 9 14.92 18.83 10.94
C GLY A 9 15.49 17.41 10.88
N ARG A 10 14.78 16.41 11.40
CA ARG A 10 15.18 15.00 11.43
C ARG A 10 14.56 14.24 10.25
N PRO A 11 15.27 13.24 9.68
CA PRO A 11 14.71 12.39 8.65
C PRO A 11 13.43 11.68 9.11
N ALA A 12 12.30 11.99 8.47
CA ALA A 12 11.04 11.33 8.75
C ALA A 12 10.94 10.01 7.96
N VAL A 13 10.51 8.95 8.63
CA VAL A 13 10.32 7.62 8.03
C VAL A 13 8.85 7.23 8.17
N LEU A 14 8.25 6.80 7.07
CA LEU A 14 6.89 6.27 7.04
C LEU A 14 6.93 4.75 6.98
N VAL A 15 6.15 4.11 7.85
CA VAL A 15 5.92 2.67 7.83
C VAL A 15 4.45 2.44 7.53
N LEU A 16 4.17 1.83 6.37
CA LEU A 16 2.83 1.51 5.90
C LEU A 16 2.55 0.03 6.15
N SER A 17 1.49 -0.23 6.91
CA SER A 17 0.92 -1.56 7.12
C SER A 17 -0.55 -1.50 6.75
N GLY A 18 -0.96 -2.28 5.77
CA GLY A 18 -2.33 -2.33 5.30
C GLY A 18 -2.53 -3.51 4.35
N ASP A 19 -3.77 -3.71 3.95
CA ASP A 19 -4.16 -4.83 3.12
C ASP A 19 -3.54 -4.76 1.73
N PHE A 20 -3.38 -5.94 1.13
CA PHE A 20 -2.97 -6.10 -0.26
C PHE A 20 -4.20 -6.15 -1.16
N ASP A 21 -4.87 -5.01 -1.28
CA ASP A 21 -5.98 -4.82 -2.20
C ASP A 21 -5.88 -3.46 -2.90
N ALA A 22 -6.73 -3.26 -3.91
CA ALA A 22 -6.77 -2.03 -4.69
C ALA A 22 -6.87 -0.77 -3.82
N SER A 23 -7.64 -0.83 -2.73
CA SER A 23 -7.86 0.30 -1.84
C SER A 23 -6.67 0.60 -0.94
N GLY A 24 -6.04 -0.44 -0.36
CA GLY A 24 -4.89 -0.32 0.51
C GLY A 24 -3.65 0.17 -0.24
N MET A 25 -3.51 -0.22 -1.52
CA MET A 25 -2.45 0.31 -2.39
C MET A 25 -2.66 1.78 -2.73
N ASP A 26 -3.88 2.17 -3.09
CA ASP A 26 -4.18 3.54 -3.49
C ASP A 26 -4.13 4.52 -2.31
N ILE A 27 -4.62 4.12 -1.13
CA ILE A 27 -4.48 4.92 0.10
C ILE A 27 -3.01 5.18 0.41
N SER A 28 -2.17 4.14 0.31
CA SER A 28 -0.73 4.24 0.54
C SER A 28 -0.07 5.22 -0.43
N ARG A 29 -0.37 5.09 -1.73
CA ARG A 29 0.12 5.98 -2.79
C ARG A 29 -0.30 7.42 -2.54
N SER A 30 -1.61 7.65 -2.39
CA SER A 30 -2.18 8.98 -2.19
C SER A 30 -1.61 9.66 -0.94
N PHE A 31 -1.49 8.92 0.17
CA PHE A 31 -0.92 9.47 1.40
C PHE A 31 0.53 9.93 1.19
N VAL A 32 1.38 9.12 0.53
CA VAL A 32 2.77 9.51 0.24
C VAL A 32 2.83 10.73 -0.68
N GLU A 33 2.04 10.76 -1.75
CA GLU A 33 1.98 11.89 -2.70
C GLU A 33 1.52 13.19 -2.02
N MET A 34 0.40 13.14 -1.30
CA MET A 34 -0.17 14.30 -0.62
C MET A 34 0.76 14.86 0.46
N THR A 35 1.54 13.99 1.10
CA THR A 35 2.35 14.37 2.27
C THR A 35 3.79 14.69 1.95
N SER A 36 4.37 14.10 0.90
CA SER A 36 5.63 14.48 0.24
C SER A 36 6.81 14.92 1.15
N CYS A 37 6.87 14.42 2.39
CA CYS A 37 7.83 14.85 3.41
C CYS A 37 8.68 13.71 3.99
N TRP A 38 8.56 12.50 3.43
CA TRP A 38 9.22 11.31 3.96
C TRP A 38 10.59 11.12 3.32
N LYS A 39 11.61 10.87 4.14
CA LYS A 39 12.95 10.48 3.67
C LYS A 39 12.97 9.03 3.19
N LYS A 40 12.19 8.16 3.85
CA LYS A 40 12.02 6.75 3.51
C LYS A 40 10.57 6.33 3.71
N VAL A 41 10.09 5.45 2.85
CA VAL A 41 8.80 4.79 2.97
C VAL A 41 9.05 3.29 2.97
N HIS A 42 8.60 2.61 4.02
CA HIS A 42 8.65 1.16 4.14
C HIS A 42 7.22 0.63 4.14
N ARG A 43 6.90 -0.24 3.17
CA ARG A 43 5.66 -1.02 3.22
C ARG A 43 5.99 -2.36 3.87
N ILE A 44 5.34 -2.65 4.99
CA ILE A 44 5.53 -3.88 5.78
C ILE A 44 4.23 -4.70 5.89
N GLY A 45 3.25 -4.39 5.04
CA GLY A 45 1.97 -5.12 4.95
C GLY A 45 2.04 -6.37 4.10
N LEU A 46 0.88 -7.02 3.93
CA LEU A 46 0.73 -8.19 3.07
C LEU A 46 1.17 -7.85 1.63
N ASP A 47 1.85 -8.80 0.99
CA ASP A 47 2.24 -8.78 -0.42
C ASP A 47 2.06 -10.17 -1.05
N GLU A 48 2.21 -10.28 -2.36
CA GLU A 48 2.08 -11.56 -3.09
C GLU A 48 3.09 -12.61 -2.61
N GLY A 49 4.31 -12.19 -2.27
CA GLY A 49 5.34 -13.10 -1.77
C GLY A 49 4.94 -13.75 -0.45
N LEU A 50 4.33 -12.98 0.46
CA LEU A 50 3.79 -13.47 1.72
C LEU A 50 2.57 -14.36 1.52
N ILE A 51 1.67 -14.02 0.58
CA ILE A 51 0.51 -14.85 0.22
C ILE A 51 0.99 -16.23 -0.23
N THR A 52 1.90 -16.27 -1.19
CA THR A 52 2.46 -17.51 -1.73
C THR A 52 3.25 -18.28 -0.67
N ARG A 53 4.13 -17.60 0.07
CA ARG A 53 5.00 -18.24 1.09
C ARG A 53 4.22 -18.92 2.20
N TYR A 54 3.12 -18.29 2.65
CA TYR A 54 2.35 -18.78 3.78
C TYR A 54 1.03 -19.46 3.37
N GLY A 55 0.78 -19.64 2.08
CA GLY A 55 -0.45 -20.26 1.57
C GLY A 55 -1.70 -19.53 2.04
N LEU A 56 -1.66 -18.20 2.07
CA LEU A 56 -2.74 -17.39 2.63
C LEU A 56 -3.96 -17.42 1.70
N PRO A 57 -5.18 -17.44 2.26
CA PRO A 57 -6.39 -17.43 1.44
C PRO A 57 -6.52 -16.11 0.70
N VAL A 58 -6.75 -16.18 -0.61
CA VAL A 58 -7.09 -15.00 -1.40
C VAL A 58 -8.61 -14.83 -1.41
N LEU A 59 -9.05 -13.68 -0.91
CA LEU A 59 -10.45 -13.29 -0.97
C LEU A 59 -10.69 -12.43 -2.22
N ARG A 60 -11.83 -12.65 -2.88
CA ARG A 60 -12.26 -11.78 -3.97
C ARG A 60 -12.44 -10.36 -3.44
N GLY A 61 -11.80 -9.41 -4.12
CA GLY A 61 -11.96 -7.99 -3.85
C GLY A 61 -13.41 -7.53 -4.02
N LYS A 62 -13.72 -6.33 -3.52
CA LYS A 62 -15.05 -5.75 -3.65
C LYS A 62 -15.38 -5.54 -5.14
N ALA A 63 -16.44 -6.19 -5.62
CA ALA A 63 -16.86 -6.14 -7.03
C ALA A 63 -17.15 -4.73 -7.54
N THR A 64 -17.38 -3.76 -6.65
CA THR A 64 -17.69 -2.36 -6.95
C THR A 64 -16.51 -1.41 -6.76
N ASP A 65 -15.30 -1.89 -6.42
CA ASP A 65 -14.14 -1.00 -6.31
C ASP A 65 -13.66 -0.64 -7.72
N SER A 66 -13.77 0.65 -8.07
CA SER A 66 -13.36 1.17 -9.38
C SER A 66 -11.86 1.00 -9.63
N ARG A 67 -11.06 0.81 -8.59
CA ARG A 67 -9.60 0.59 -8.67
C ARG A 67 -9.22 -0.88 -8.82
N ALA A 68 -10.19 -1.79 -8.72
CA ALA A 68 -9.94 -3.23 -8.80
C ALA A 68 -9.39 -3.65 -10.16
N ALA A 69 -9.83 -3.03 -11.27
CA ALA A 69 -9.41 -3.41 -12.62
C ALA A 69 -7.88 -3.26 -12.81
N ASP A 70 -7.34 -2.11 -12.45
CA ASP A 70 -5.90 -1.84 -12.54
C ASP A 70 -5.11 -2.73 -11.58
N PHE A 71 -5.64 -2.95 -10.37
CA PHE A 71 -5.01 -3.82 -9.38
C PHE A 71 -4.95 -5.28 -9.84
N ILE A 72 -6.04 -5.83 -10.37
CA ILE A 72 -6.09 -7.19 -10.92
C ILE A 72 -5.11 -7.34 -12.10
N THR A 73 -5.03 -6.32 -12.96
CA THR A 73 -4.09 -6.32 -14.08
C THR A 73 -2.64 -6.36 -13.61
N ALA A 74 -2.31 -5.65 -12.52
CA ALA A 74 -0.98 -5.66 -11.93
C ALA A 74 -0.66 -6.94 -11.13
N HIS A 75 -1.69 -7.63 -10.63
CA HIS A 75 -1.58 -8.77 -9.72
C HIS A 75 -2.40 -9.99 -10.18
N PRO A 76 -2.11 -10.55 -11.38
CA PRO A 76 -2.97 -11.57 -11.98
C PRO A 76 -2.98 -12.89 -11.22
N GLU A 77 -1.86 -13.29 -10.60
CA GLU A 77 -1.72 -14.63 -9.99
C GLU A 77 -2.55 -14.82 -8.72
N ILE A 78 -2.81 -13.74 -7.98
CA ILE A 78 -3.69 -13.76 -6.81
C ILE A 78 -5.16 -13.49 -7.17
N HIS A 79 -5.50 -13.29 -8.45
CA HIS A 79 -6.85 -12.99 -8.90
C HIS A 79 -7.38 -13.93 -10.00
N ALA A 80 -6.63 -14.99 -10.32
CA ALA A 80 -7.03 -16.08 -11.21
C ALA A 80 -8.10 -17.00 -10.59
#